data_AF-A0A270NF50-F1
#
_entry.id   AF-A0A270NF50-F1
#
_cell.length_a   1.000
_cell.length_b   1.000
_cell.length_c   1.000
_cell.angle_alpha   90.00
_cell.angle_beta   90.00
_cell.angle_gamma   90.00
#
_symmetry.space_group_name_H-M   'P 1'
#
loop_
_entity.id
_entity.type
_entity.pdbx_description
1 polymer ?
#
loop_
_entity_poly.entity_id
_entity_poly.type
_entity_poly.pdbx_seq_one_letter_code
_entity_poly.pdbx_strand_id
1 'polypeptide(L)'
;MAFAPTLKTWLLVLPAVAVLGVAGYRASGHAAGVASPSPDLPTVVPSRDSGAALPVVPEALARRLATVERGNTLPSGLPLDLRADIEDASDLYAFAQRLRVQADTGNHEARWMLSRVYDYCAQYALDPGGYRLDNNVLSGLGLTAAPAMIEARERVAQRCGGFVPGDKLGAALVLAERRKAAAQGNLAAEASLFAEGEPLHDSAEYRRDLVERVRTSRDPEAYMAIAPGMGVRAAGDSALDGLVAGEQLSELAWRLAACELGLPCGADSVLVNSFCANGGICSQDGAQDFRDFVYDAAVSRQGAGKMKEWIKRLIGKRDGR
;
A
#
# COMPACT_ATOMS: atom_id res chain seq x y z
N MET A 1 -19.45 -50.24 -17.06
CA MET A 1 -19.52 -49.88 -15.63
C MET A 1 -18.88 -48.50 -15.50
N ALA A 2 -19.70 -47.47 -15.38
CA ALA A 2 -19.26 -46.08 -15.29
C ALA A 2 -18.96 -45.75 -13.82
N PHE A 3 -17.72 -45.37 -13.51
CA PHE A 3 -17.34 -44.88 -12.20
C PHE A 3 -17.73 -43.40 -12.08
N ALA A 4 -18.73 -43.12 -11.26
CA ALA A 4 -19.05 -41.77 -10.82
C ALA A 4 -17.97 -41.29 -9.83
N PRO A 5 -17.31 -40.15 -10.05
CA PRO A 5 -16.37 -39.60 -9.09
C PRO A 5 -17.12 -39.00 -7.89
N THR A 6 -16.59 -39.25 -6.70
CA THR A 6 -17.17 -38.87 -5.42
C THR A 6 -17.07 -37.37 -5.16
N LEU A 7 -18.10 -36.82 -4.51
CA LEU A 7 -18.34 -35.40 -4.16
C LEU A 7 -17.13 -34.63 -3.57
N LYS A 8 -16.11 -35.36 -3.09
CA LYS A 8 -14.91 -34.82 -2.44
C LYS A 8 -13.89 -34.20 -3.42
N THR A 9 -13.96 -34.49 -4.72
CA THR A 9 -13.04 -33.92 -5.72
C THR A 9 -13.43 -32.53 -6.21
N TRP A 10 -14.67 -32.08 -5.99
CA TRP A 10 -15.12 -30.74 -6.39
C TRP A 10 -14.68 -29.62 -5.44
N LEU A 11 -14.34 -29.95 -4.19
CA LEU A 11 -13.89 -28.98 -3.18
C LEU A 11 -12.46 -28.46 -3.39
N LEU A 12 -11.69 -29.08 -4.30
CA LEU A 12 -10.30 -28.66 -4.59
C LEU A 12 -10.15 -27.87 -5.89
N VAL A 13 -11.21 -27.76 -6.71
CA VAL A 13 -11.14 -27.06 -8.01
C VAL A 13 -11.66 -25.61 -7.92
N LEU A 14 -12.50 -25.30 -6.94
CA LEU A 14 -13.07 -23.96 -6.78
C LEU A 14 -12.11 -22.84 -6.30
N PRO A 15 -11.04 -23.07 -5.51
CA PRO A 15 -10.12 -21.98 -5.17
C PRO A 15 -9.15 -21.64 -6.31
N ALA A 16 -8.94 -22.53 -7.29
CA ALA A 16 -8.02 -22.29 -8.39
C ALA A 16 -8.60 -21.38 -9.49
N VAL A 17 -9.93 -21.32 -9.64
CA VAL A 17 -10.58 -20.49 -10.67
C VAL A 17 -10.81 -19.05 -10.18
N ALA A 18 -10.93 -18.83 -8.87
CA ALA A 18 -11.07 -17.48 -8.30
C ALA A 18 -9.80 -16.62 -8.42
N VAL A 19 -8.61 -17.25 -8.44
CA VAL A 19 -7.32 -16.54 -8.55
C VAL A 19 -7.04 -16.08 -10.00
N LEU A 20 -7.60 -16.74 -11.02
CA LEU A 20 -7.43 -16.36 -12.42
C LEU A 20 -8.37 -15.24 -12.88
N GLY A 21 -9.50 -15.03 -12.19
CA GLY A 21 -10.48 -13.99 -12.53
C GLY A 21 -10.02 -12.55 -12.22
N VAL A 22 -9.12 -12.38 -11.23
CA VAL A 22 -8.64 -11.05 -10.81
C VAL A 22 -7.54 -10.49 -11.73
N ALA A 23 -6.84 -11.35 -12.47
CA ALA A 23 -5.81 -10.93 -13.43
C ALA A 23 -6.37 -10.46 -14.79
N GLY A 24 -7.54 -10.98 -15.21
CA GLY A 24 -8.09 -10.71 -16.54
C GLY A 24 -8.78 -9.35 -16.71
N TYR A 25 -9.23 -8.71 -15.64
CA TYR A 25 -10.05 -7.48 -15.72
C TYR A 25 -9.22 -6.21 -15.91
N ARG A 26 -7.89 -6.25 -15.72
CA ARG A 26 -7.02 -5.06 -15.80
C ARG A 26 -6.53 -4.70 -17.21
N ALA A 27 -6.85 -5.50 -18.22
CA ALA A 27 -6.28 -5.37 -19.57
C ALA A 27 -7.13 -4.63 -20.62
N SER A 28 -8.29 -4.07 -20.26
CA SER A 28 -9.20 -3.45 -21.25
C SER A 28 -9.58 -2.01 -20.88
N GLY A 29 -8.69 -1.08 -21.21
CA GLY A 29 -8.94 0.35 -20.99
C GLY A 29 -8.05 1.25 -21.85
N HIS A 30 -8.09 1.09 -23.18
CA HIS A 30 -7.48 2.04 -24.11
C HIS A 30 -8.54 2.60 -25.05
N ALA A 31 -8.99 3.83 -24.80
CA ALA A 31 -9.65 4.67 -25.79
C ALA A 31 -9.25 6.13 -25.54
N ALA A 32 -8.74 6.75 -26.61
CA ALA A 32 -8.08 8.04 -26.67
C ALA A 32 -9.03 9.22 -26.38
N GLY A 33 -8.55 10.20 -25.60
CA GLY A 33 -9.21 11.48 -25.35
C GLY A 33 -8.55 12.62 -26.13
N VAL A 34 -9.36 13.27 -26.97
CA VAL A 34 -9.04 14.44 -27.80
C VAL A 34 -8.88 15.70 -26.94
N ALA A 35 -7.90 16.52 -27.27
CA ALA A 35 -7.48 17.72 -26.54
C ALA A 35 -8.26 18.99 -26.94
N SER A 36 -8.25 19.98 -26.01
CA SER A 36 -8.27 21.46 -26.18
C SER A 36 -9.36 22.15 -25.33
N PRO A 37 -9.28 23.47 -25.06
CA PRO A 37 -8.23 24.19 -24.31
C PRO A 37 -8.83 25.14 -23.23
N SER A 38 -7.96 25.63 -22.34
CA SER A 38 -8.23 26.61 -21.27
C SER A 38 -8.58 28.02 -21.78
N PRO A 39 -9.20 28.86 -20.93
CA PRO A 39 -8.95 30.29 -20.95
C PRO A 39 -8.60 30.91 -19.59
N ASP A 40 -7.47 31.62 -19.61
CA ASP A 40 -7.11 32.92 -19.06
C ASP A 40 -7.64 33.48 -17.72
N LEU A 41 -6.64 33.95 -16.97
CA LEU A 41 -6.63 34.76 -15.75
C LEU A 41 -7.13 36.20 -15.98
N PRO A 42 -7.47 36.90 -14.88
CA PRO A 42 -7.12 38.30 -14.75
C PRO A 42 -6.26 38.62 -13.52
N THR A 43 -5.26 39.47 -13.77
CA THR A 43 -4.35 40.16 -12.85
C THR A 43 -5.02 41.35 -12.16
N VAL A 44 -4.79 41.60 -10.86
CA VAL A 44 -4.72 42.97 -10.25
C VAL A 44 -3.95 42.93 -8.89
N VAL A 45 -2.71 43.44 -8.85
CA VAL A 45 -2.14 44.64 -8.13
C VAL A 45 -1.81 44.49 -6.62
N PRO A 46 -0.65 44.97 -6.13
CA PRO A 46 -0.03 44.54 -4.88
C PRO A 46 -0.43 45.42 -3.68
N SER A 47 -0.36 44.85 -2.47
CA SER A 47 -0.54 45.59 -1.22
C SER A 47 0.50 45.20 -0.16
N ARG A 48 1.45 46.12 -0.01
CA ARG A 48 2.18 46.59 1.19
C ARG A 48 2.61 45.60 2.27
N ASP A 49 3.94 45.61 2.45
CA ASP A 49 4.69 45.31 3.66
C ASP A 49 3.98 45.71 4.96
N SER A 50 3.93 44.76 5.89
CA SER A 50 3.81 45.01 7.32
C SER A 50 4.62 43.95 8.03
N GLY A 51 5.85 44.30 8.37
CA GLY A 51 6.74 43.50 9.19
C GLY A 51 6.17 43.32 10.58
N ALA A 52 5.63 42.13 10.85
CA ALA A 52 5.36 41.65 12.20
C ALA A 52 6.58 40.83 12.65
N ALA A 53 7.25 41.31 13.71
CA ALA A 53 8.35 40.62 14.34
C ALA A 53 7.93 39.23 14.82
N LEU A 54 8.66 38.20 14.41
CA LEU A 54 8.49 36.83 14.89
C LEU A 54 8.78 36.76 16.40
N PRO A 55 8.01 35.97 17.18
CA PRO A 55 8.32 35.78 18.58
C PRO A 55 9.66 35.05 18.71
N VAL A 56 10.60 35.65 19.44
CA VAL A 56 11.89 35.03 19.80
C VAL A 56 11.59 33.83 20.69
N VAL A 57 11.64 32.64 20.10
CA VAL A 57 11.52 31.38 20.84
C VAL A 57 12.76 31.23 21.72
N PRO A 58 12.62 31.01 23.04
CA PRO A 58 13.76 30.79 23.91
C PRO A 58 14.62 29.64 23.39
N GLU A 59 15.93 29.83 23.32
CA GLU A 59 16.87 28.90 22.68
C GLU A 59 16.84 27.47 23.27
N ALA A 60 16.37 27.36 24.52
CA ALA A 60 16.11 26.08 25.20
C ALA A 60 14.82 25.38 24.70
N LEU A 61 13.79 26.14 24.34
CA LEU A 61 12.56 25.62 23.72
C LEU A 61 12.82 25.26 22.26
N ALA A 62 13.60 26.07 21.53
CA ALA A 62 14.06 25.73 20.18
C ALA A 62 14.92 24.46 20.16
N ARG A 63 15.81 24.28 21.15
CA ARG A 63 16.57 23.02 21.31
C ARG A 63 15.69 21.82 21.63
N ARG A 64 14.65 21.99 22.46
CA ARG A 64 13.70 20.92 22.79
C ARG A 64 12.84 20.54 21.57
N LEU A 65 12.35 21.51 20.81
CA LEU A 65 11.63 21.29 19.56
C LEU A 65 12.53 20.62 18.52
N ALA A 66 13.79 21.05 18.37
CA ALA A 66 14.75 20.43 17.48
C ALA A 66 15.13 18.98 17.87
N THR A 67 15.12 18.65 19.17
CA THR A 67 15.28 17.24 19.62
C THR A 67 14.03 16.39 19.42
N VAL A 68 12.84 17.00 19.43
CA VAL A 68 11.58 16.31 19.09
C VAL A 68 11.50 16.09 17.56
N GLU A 69 11.93 17.05 16.75
CA GLU A 69 12.00 16.93 15.29
C GLU A 69 13.00 15.85 14.83
N ARG A 70 14.12 15.66 15.54
CA ARG A 70 15.04 14.54 15.26
C ARG A 70 14.48 13.16 15.59
N GLY A 71 13.37 13.09 16.33
CA GLY A 71 12.63 11.85 16.58
C GLY A 71 11.62 11.50 15.49
N ASN A 72 11.31 12.42 14.57
CA ASN A 72 10.25 12.29 13.57
C ASN A 72 10.70 11.77 12.20
N THR A 73 11.89 11.19 12.11
CA THR A 73 12.41 10.60 10.87
C THR A 73 12.94 9.21 11.16
N LEU A 74 12.23 8.18 10.68
CA LEU A 74 12.89 6.92 10.35
C LEU A 74 13.94 7.19 9.25
N PRO A 75 14.91 6.30 9.02
CA PRO A 75 15.96 6.46 8.01
C PRO A 75 15.49 6.68 6.56
N SER A 76 14.17 6.67 6.32
CA SER A 76 13.55 6.75 5.01
C SER A 76 13.26 8.15 4.47
N GLY A 77 13.64 9.25 5.15
CA GLY A 77 13.45 10.62 4.63
C GLY A 77 11.98 11.09 4.52
N LEU A 78 11.02 10.19 4.73
CA LEU A 78 9.60 10.45 4.94
C LEU A 78 9.38 11.15 6.29
N PRO A 79 8.72 12.32 6.34
CA PRO A 79 8.20 12.84 7.60
C PRO A 79 7.30 11.77 8.22
N LEU A 80 7.54 11.38 9.49
CA LEU A 80 6.64 10.47 10.22
C LEU A 80 5.19 10.94 10.17
N ASP A 81 4.97 12.25 10.00
CA ASP A 81 3.69 12.93 9.85
C ASP A 81 2.81 12.26 8.77
N LEU A 82 3.28 12.11 7.53
CA LEU A 82 2.40 11.64 6.44
C LEU A 82 1.94 10.18 6.60
N ARG A 83 2.77 9.34 7.22
CA ARG A 83 2.47 7.92 7.45
C ARG A 83 1.57 7.72 8.67
N ALA A 84 1.80 8.46 9.75
CA ALA A 84 0.88 8.46 10.87
C ALA A 84 -0.47 9.07 10.46
N ASP A 85 -0.45 10.14 9.67
CA ASP A 85 -1.64 10.83 9.18
C ASP A 85 -2.57 9.93 8.37
N ILE A 86 -2.05 9.04 7.51
CA ILE A 86 -2.92 8.12 6.77
C ILE A 86 -3.60 7.10 7.69
N GLU A 87 -3.00 6.73 8.82
CA GLU A 87 -3.64 5.83 9.78
C GLU A 87 -4.73 6.58 10.56
N ASP A 88 -4.43 7.79 11.03
CA ASP A 88 -5.30 8.57 11.92
C ASP A 88 -6.39 9.37 11.17
N ALA A 89 -6.23 9.60 9.87
CA ALA A 89 -7.19 10.39 9.09
C ALA A 89 -8.56 9.72 8.99
N SER A 90 -9.55 10.34 9.62
CA SER A 90 -10.96 9.95 9.50
C SER A 90 -11.60 10.35 8.17
N ASP A 91 -11.07 11.37 7.48
CA ASP A 91 -11.48 11.81 6.14
C ASP A 91 -10.28 11.75 5.18
N LEU A 92 -10.20 10.65 4.43
CA LEU A 92 -9.15 10.41 3.44
C LEU A 92 -9.33 11.25 2.18
N TYR A 93 -10.54 11.74 1.88
CA TYR A 93 -10.75 12.66 0.77
C TYR A 93 -10.07 14.00 1.07
N ALA A 94 -10.36 14.60 2.22
CA ALA A 94 -9.72 15.85 2.63
C ALA A 94 -8.20 15.71 2.77
N PHE A 95 -7.72 14.57 3.28
CA PHE A 95 -6.29 14.27 3.32
C PHE A 95 -5.66 14.18 1.93
N ALA A 96 -6.30 13.48 0.98
CA ALA A 96 -5.85 13.39 -0.40
C ALA A 96 -5.78 14.76 -1.10
N GLN A 97 -6.71 15.68 -0.83
CA GLN A 97 -6.64 17.03 -1.39
C GLN A 97 -5.39 17.79 -0.89
N ARG A 98 -5.03 17.66 0.39
CA ARG A 98 -3.80 18.25 0.93
C ARG A 98 -2.55 17.63 0.31
N LEU A 99 -2.52 16.30 0.20
CA LEU A 99 -1.42 15.57 -0.43
C LEU A 99 -1.26 15.98 -1.90
N ARG A 100 -2.36 16.16 -2.64
CA ARG A 100 -2.33 16.62 -4.04
C ARG A 100 -1.61 17.96 -4.19
N VAL A 101 -1.96 18.94 -3.37
CA VAL A 101 -1.30 20.26 -3.41
C VAL A 101 0.21 20.12 -3.21
N GLN A 102 0.63 19.34 -2.21
CA GLN A 102 2.07 19.11 -1.96
C GLN A 102 2.74 18.35 -3.12
N ALA A 103 2.08 17.30 -3.62
CA ALA A 103 2.57 16.48 -4.72
C ALA A 103 2.76 17.32 -6.00
N ASP A 104 1.84 18.23 -6.29
CA ASP A 104 1.90 19.11 -7.46
C ASP A 104 2.96 20.20 -7.32
N THR A 105 3.35 20.55 -6.10
CA THR A 105 4.54 21.37 -5.82
C THR A 105 5.87 20.60 -5.81
N GLY A 106 5.85 19.30 -6.15
CA GLY A 106 7.05 18.46 -6.31
C GLY A 106 7.40 17.57 -5.12
N ASN A 107 6.54 17.47 -4.09
CA ASN A 107 6.74 16.53 -2.99
C ASN A 107 6.40 15.10 -3.44
N HIS A 108 7.43 14.33 -3.80
CA HIS A 108 7.29 12.95 -4.27
C HIS A 108 6.84 11.98 -3.17
N GLU A 109 7.14 12.27 -1.91
CA GLU A 109 6.62 11.50 -0.76
C GLU A 109 5.11 11.69 -0.61
N ALA A 110 4.65 12.94 -0.70
CA ALA A 110 3.21 13.22 -0.71
C ALA A 110 2.52 12.57 -1.92
N ARG A 111 3.19 12.51 -3.08
CA ARG A 111 2.67 11.83 -4.28
C ARG A 111 2.57 10.32 -4.09
N TRP A 112 3.56 9.69 -3.45
CA TRP A 112 3.48 8.27 -3.08
C TRP A 112 2.30 8.02 -2.14
N MET A 113 2.16 8.80 -1.06
CA MET A 113 1.05 8.67 -0.12
C MET A 113 -0.30 8.92 -0.77
N LEU A 114 -0.39 9.86 -1.72
CA LEU A 114 -1.60 10.10 -2.51
C LEU A 114 -2.02 8.85 -3.29
N SER A 115 -1.05 8.16 -3.90
CA SER A 115 -1.34 6.90 -4.61
C SER A 115 -1.86 5.81 -3.68
N ARG A 116 -1.38 5.76 -2.43
CA ARG A 116 -1.87 4.81 -1.41
C ARG A 116 -3.32 5.11 -1.01
N VAL A 117 -3.67 6.38 -0.82
CA VAL A 117 -5.06 6.77 -0.54
C VAL A 117 -5.97 6.39 -1.71
N TYR A 118 -5.54 6.65 -2.95
CA TYR A 118 -6.32 6.28 -4.13
C TYR A 118 -6.52 4.77 -4.25
N ASP A 119 -5.48 3.98 -4.01
CA ASP A 119 -5.56 2.51 -4.05
C ASP A 119 -6.52 1.98 -2.98
N TYR A 120 -6.40 2.49 -1.74
CA TYR A 120 -7.26 2.12 -0.63
C TYR A 120 -8.75 2.45 -0.88
N CYS A 121 -9.03 3.63 -1.42
CA CYS A 121 -10.39 4.12 -1.66
C CYS A 121 -10.99 3.69 -3.02
N ALA A 122 -10.24 3.06 -3.92
CA ALA A 122 -10.66 2.83 -5.30
C ALA A 122 -11.96 2.03 -5.43
N GLN A 123 -12.11 0.94 -4.66
CA GLN A 123 -13.31 0.09 -4.75
C GLN A 123 -14.57 0.84 -4.31
N TYR A 124 -14.48 1.66 -3.26
CA TYR A 124 -15.59 2.50 -2.83
C TYR A 124 -15.91 3.58 -3.86
N ALA A 125 -14.90 4.30 -4.34
CA ALA A 125 -15.08 5.46 -5.22
C ALA A 125 -15.68 5.08 -6.59
N LEU A 126 -15.47 3.84 -7.05
CA LEU A 126 -16.03 3.36 -8.33
C LEU A 126 -17.56 3.36 -8.34
N ASP A 127 -18.18 2.92 -7.25
CA ASP A 127 -19.63 2.91 -7.07
C ASP A 127 -20.01 2.91 -5.57
N PRO A 128 -20.11 4.09 -4.93
CA PRO A 128 -20.51 4.18 -3.52
C PRO A 128 -21.88 3.58 -3.21
N GLY A 129 -22.80 3.61 -4.19
CA GLY A 129 -24.14 3.04 -4.06
C GLY A 129 -24.11 1.52 -4.06
N GLY A 130 -23.44 0.93 -5.05
CA GLY A 130 -23.18 -0.51 -5.14
C GLY A 130 -22.38 -1.02 -3.95
N TYR A 131 -21.38 -0.27 -3.48
CA TYR A 131 -20.57 -0.64 -2.32
C TYR A 131 -21.42 -0.84 -1.06
N ARG A 132 -22.42 0.02 -0.83
CA ARG A 132 -23.39 -0.13 0.27
C ARG A 132 -24.37 -1.27 0.03
N LEU A 133 -24.81 -1.46 -1.22
CA LEU A 133 -25.70 -2.58 -1.57
C LEU A 133 -25.02 -3.92 -1.31
N ASP A 134 -23.75 -4.07 -1.68
CA ASP A 134 -22.93 -5.25 -1.41
C ASP A 134 -22.88 -5.56 0.09
N ASN A 135 -22.70 -4.55 0.95
CA ASN A 135 -22.71 -4.74 2.41
C ASN A 135 -24.07 -5.30 2.89
N ASN A 136 -25.19 -4.80 2.36
CA ASN A 136 -26.52 -5.32 2.68
C ASN A 136 -26.68 -6.78 2.22
N VAL A 137 -26.16 -7.12 1.04
CA VAL A 137 -26.16 -8.51 0.54
C VAL A 137 -25.32 -9.40 1.44
N LEU A 138 -24.09 -9.00 1.78
CA LEU A 138 -23.19 -9.74 2.68
C LEU A 138 -23.86 -10.02 4.04
N SER A 139 -24.60 -9.04 4.57
CA SER A 139 -25.36 -9.20 5.81
C SER A 139 -26.42 -10.31 5.69
N GLY A 140 -27.08 -10.42 4.54
CA GLY A 140 -28.13 -11.42 4.28
C GLY A 140 -27.63 -12.83 3.97
N LEU A 141 -26.35 -13.04 3.65
CA LEU A 141 -25.80 -14.35 3.26
C LEU A 141 -25.49 -15.29 4.43
N GLY A 142 -25.49 -14.80 5.68
CA GLY A 142 -25.24 -15.63 6.87
C GLY A 142 -23.85 -16.25 6.93
N LEU A 143 -22.85 -15.65 6.26
CA LEU A 143 -21.46 -16.14 6.28
C LEU A 143 -20.79 -15.75 7.61
N THR A 144 -20.05 -16.68 8.21
CA THR A 144 -19.35 -16.44 9.48
C THR A 144 -18.39 -15.24 9.44
N ALA A 145 -17.70 -15.03 8.31
CA ALA A 145 -16.75 -13.93 8.13
C ALA A 145 -17.42 -12.61 7.67
N ALA A 146 -18.72 -12.60 7.36
CA ALA A 146 -19.39 -11.41 6.85
C ALA A 146 -19.36 -10.21 7.82
N PRO A 147 -19.56 -10.36 9.15
CA PRO A 147 -19.54 -9.21 10.06
C PRO A 147 -18.23 -8.42 10.02
N ALA A 148 -17.08 -9.11 10.10
CA ALA A 148 -15.77 -8.47 10.04
C ALA A 148 -15.53 -7.78 8.68
N MET A 149 -15.96 -8.41 7.58
CA MET A 149 -15.87 -7.82 6.25
C MET A 149 -16.74 -6.57 6.11
N ILE A 150 -17.97 -6.60 6.62
CA ILE A 150 -18.89 -5.46 6.59
C ILE A 150 -18.31 -4.30 7.40
N GLU A 151 -17.81 -4.55 8.62
CA GLU A 151 -17.19 -3.53 9.46
C GLU A 151 -15.98 -2.88 8.74
N ALA A 152 -15.10 -3.69 8.15
CA ALA A 152 -13.94 -3.18 7.43
C ALA A 152 -14.36 -2.32 6.21
N ARG A 153 -15.39 -2.76 5.49
CA ARG A 153 -15.98 -2.01 4.36
C ARG A 153 -16.66 -0.73 4.81
N GLU A 154 -17.38 -0.73 5.93
CA GLU A 154 -17.97 0.47 6.52
C GLU A 154 -16.90 1.48 6.92
N ARG A 155 -15.76 1.03 7.46
CA ARG A 155 -14.61 1.89 7.75
C ARG A 155 -14.03 2.51 6.47
N VAL A 156 -13.94 1.76 5.36
CA VAL A 156 -13.57 2.34 4.06
C VAL A 156 -14.59 3.39 3.63
N ALA A 157 -15.89 3.08 3.68
CA ALA A 157 -16.95 4.01 3.25
C ALA A 157 -16.97 5.30 4.08
N GLN A 158 -16.78 5.21 5.39
CA GLN A 158 -16.69 6.37 6.28
C GLN A 158 -15.51 7.26 5.90
N ARG A 159 -14.33 6.66 5.67
CA ARG A 159 -13.09 7.40 5.43
C ARG A 159 -12.97 7.94 4.00
N CYS A 160 -13.55 7.24 3.03
CA CYS A 160 -13.47 7.57 1.62
C CYS A 160 -14.70 8.32 1.10
N GLY A 161 -15.66 8.68 1.97
CA GLY A 161 -17.00 9.19 1.58
C GLY A 161 -17.04 10.45 0.72
N GLY A 162 -15.95 11.22 0.64
CA GLY A 162 -15.83 12.37 -0.25
C GLY A 162 -15.51 12.02 -1.71
N PHE A 163 -15.06 10.80 -2.00
CA PHE A 163 -14.76 10.36 -3.36
C PHE A 163 -16.03 9.92 -4.11
N VAL A 164 -16.05 10.23 -5.40
CA VAL A 164 -17.15 9.91 -6.33
C VAL A 164 -16.61 9.24 -7.60
N PRO A 165 -17.46 8.55 -8.39
CA PRO A 165 -17.00 7.89 -9.62
C PRO A 165 -16.29 8.83 -10.61
N GLY A 166 -16.65 10.13 -10.60
CA GLY A 166 -16.02 11.16 -11.41
C GLY A 166 -14.55 11.44 -11.09
N ASP A 167 -14.07 11.09 -9.90
CA ASP A 167 -12.67 11.22 -9.50
C ASP A 167 -11.76 10.19 -10.20
N LYS A 168 -12.36 9.14 -10.80
CA LYS A 168 -11.67 8.11 -11.59
C LYS A 168 -10.54 7.41 -10.81
N LEU A 169 -10.75 7.18 -9.52
CA LEU A 169 -9.86 6.34 -8.72
C LEU A 169 -9.87 4.94 -9.32
N GLY A 170 -8.68 4.44 -9.66
CA GLY A 170 -8.52 3.15 -10.31
C GLY A 170 -7.06 2.88 -10.64
N ALA A 171 -6.77 1.65 -11.07
CA ALA A 171 -5.40 1.18 -11.29
C ALA A 171 -4.58 2.11 -12.19
N ALA A 172 -5.18 2.66 -13.25
CA ALA A 172 -4.50 3.58 -14.16
C ALA A 172 -4.04 4.88 -13.45
N LEU A 173 -4.89 5.48 -12.61
CA LEU A 173 -4.54 6.69 -11.86
C LEU A 173 -3.48 6.38 -10.79
N VAL A 174 -3.65 5.27 -10.06
CA VAL A 174 -2.68 4.82 -9.04
C VAL A 174 -1.30 4.61 -9.67
N LEU A 175 -1.22 3.87 -10.78
CA LEU A 175 0.03 3.64 -11.51
C LEU A 175 0.64 4.94 -12.04
N ALA A 176 -0.18 5.87 -12.56
CA ALA A 176 0.32 7.15 -13.04
C ALA A 176 0.97 7.97 -11.91
N GLU A 177 0.37 8.01 -10.72
CA GLU A 177 0.93 8.70 -9.55
C GLU A 177 2.21 8.02 -9.04
N ARG A 178 2.23 6.69 -9.00
CA ARG A 178 3.43 5.91 -8.65
C ARG A 178 4.58 6.16 -9.63
N ARG A 179 4.32 6.18 -10.94
CA ARG A 179 5.35 6.50 -11.97
C ARG A 179 5.94 7.88 -11.76
N LYS A 180 5.12 8.89 -11.49
CA LYS A 180 5.59 10.25 -11.21
C LYS A 180 6.43 10.30 -9.92
N ALA A 181 5.99 9.65 -8.84
CA ALA A 181 6.73 9.60 -7.58
C ALA A 181 8.08 8.87 -7.75
N ALA A 182 8.10 7.73 -8.43
CA ALA A 182 9.31 6.96 -8.72
C ALA A 182 10.31 7.75 -9.58
N ALA A 183 9.83 8.42 -10.64
CA ALA A 183 10.67 9.28 -11.48
C ALA A 183 11.30 10.46 -10.72
N GLN A 184 10.73 10.83 -9.57
CA GLN A 184 11.23 11.88 -8.68
C GLN A 184 12.08 11.33 -7.52
N GLY A 185 12.35 10.02 -7.49
CA GLY A 185 13.25 9.38 -6.52
C GLY A 185 12.58 8.66 -5.36
N ASN A 186 11.23 8.51 -5.36
CA ASN A 186 10.56 7.75 -4.31
C ASN A 186 10.78 6.24 -4.47
N LEU A 187 11.53 5.65 -3.53
CA LEU A 187 11.91 4.23 -3.56
C LEU A 187 10.72 3.27 -3.40
N ALA A 188 9.75 3.61 -2.55
CA ALA A 188 8.56 2.78 -2.35
C ALA A 188 7.68 2.72 -3.61
N ALA A 189 7.55 3.84 -4.33
CA ALA A 189 6.87 3.90 -5.61
C ALA A 189 7.59 3.07 -6.68
N GLU A 190 8.92 3.17 -6.77
CA GLU A 190 9.74 2.36 -7.67
C GLU A 190 9.60 0.85 -7.38
N ALA A 191 9.65 0.48 -6.10
CA ALA A 191 9.43 -0.88 -5.63
C ALA A 191 8.02 -1.41 -5.95
N SER A 192 7.00 -0.57 -5.76
CA SER A 192 5.61 -0.91 -6.11
C SER A 192 5.44 -1.16 -7.61
N LEU A 193 6.05 -0.32 -8.45
CA LEU A 193 5.99 -0.48 -9.90
C LEU A 193 6.67 -1.79 -10.34
N PHE A 194 7.84 -2.10 -9.78
CA PHE A 194 8.48 -3.40 -9.98
C PHE A 194 7.55 -4.56 -9.58
N ALA A 195 6.93 -4.49 -8.40
CA ALA A 195 6.02 -5.52 -7.91
C ALA A 195 4.79 -5.70 -8.82
N GLU A 196 4.30 -4.62 -9.41
CA GLU A 196 3.18 -4.62 -10.36
C GLU A 196 3.57 -5.05 -11.78
N GLY A 197 4.86 -5.26 -12.07
CA GLY A 197 5.36 -5.67 -13.39
C GLY A 197 5.63 -4.52 -14.35
N GLU A 198 5.76 -3.31 -13.82
CA GLU A 198 6.01 -2.08 -14.56
C GLU A 198 7.35 -1.45 -14.11
N PRO A 199 8.47 -2.21 -14.05
CA PRO A 199 9.74 -1.67 -13.56
C PRO A 199 10.22 -0.49 -14.41
N LEU A 200 10.94 0.46 -13.79
CA LEU A 200 11.51 1.60 -14.53
C LEU A 200 12.51 1.15 -15.60
N HIS A 201 13.22 0.05 -15.34
CA HIS A 201 14.14 -0.57 -16.28
C HIS A 201 13.96 -2.09 -16.31
N ASP A 202 14.03 -2.66 -17.51
CA ASP A 202 13.96 -4.10 -17.71
C ASP A 202 15.37 -4.71 -17.85
N SER A 203 16.12 -4.72 -16.75
CA SER A 203 17.44 -5.38 -16.69
C SER A 203 17.59 -6.18 -15.40
N ALA A 204 18.38 -7.25 -15.46
CA ALA A 204 18.67 -8.09 -14.29
C ALA A 204 19.42 -7.29 -13.21
N GLU A 205 20.33 -6.41 -13.65
CA GLU A 205 21.09 -5.51 -12.79
C GLU A 205 20.16 -4.56 -12.03
N TYR A 206 19.20 -3.94 -12.71
CA TYR A 206 18.20 -3.08 -12.08
C TYR A 206 17.38 -3.82 -11.04
N ARG A 207 16.85 -5.01 -11.37
CA ARG A 207 16.01 -5.78 -10.44
C ARG A 207 16.78 -6.12 -9.16
N ARG A 208 18.02 -6.58 -9.30
CA ARG A 208 18.87 -6.91 -8.15
C ARG A 208 19.22 -5.67 -7.33
N ASP A 209 19.61 -4.58 -8.00
CA ASP A 209 19.96 -3.32 -7.35
C ASP A 209 18.75 -2.74 -6.58
N LEU A 210 17.56 -2.74 -7.16
CA LEU A 210 16.35 -2.27 -6.50
C LEU A 210 16.07 -3.03 -5.20
N VAL A 211 16.12 -4.36 -5.21
CA VAL A 211 15.91 -5.18 -3.99
C VAL A 211 16.96 -4.88 -2.92
N GLU A 212 18.22 -4.69 -3.33
CA GLU A 212 19.31 -4.33 -2.41
C GLU A 212 19.18 -2.91 -1.86
N ARG A 213 18.74 -1.95 -2.66
CA ARG A 213 18.41 -0.58 -2.21
C ARG A 213 17.26 -0.58 -1.23
N VAL A 214 16.18 -1.32 -1.51
CA VAL A 214 15.06 -1.48 -0.56
C VAL A 214 15.57 -2.08 0.75
N ARG A 215 16.35 -3.17 0.71
CA ARG A 215 16.88 -3.78 1.93
C ARG A 215 17.80 -2.84 2.73
N THR A 216 18.60 -2.05 2.02
CA THR A 216 19.58 -1.14 2.63
C THR A 216 18.93 0.13 3.19
N SER A 217 17.86 0.64 2.56
CA SER A 217 17.15 1.85 3.01
C SER A 217 16.48 1.65 4.36
N ARG A 218 16.11 0.40 4.68
CA ARG A 218 15.28 0.04 5.84
C ARG A 218 13.96 0.82 5.89
N ASP A 219 13.48 1.26 4.74
CA ASP A 219 12.21 1.96 4.64
C ASP A 219 11.05 0.96 4.70
N PRO A 220 10.22 0.97 5.76
CA PRO A 220 9.10 0.06 5.87
C PRO A 220 8.12 0.17 4.68
N GLU A 221 7.94 1.35 4.08
CA GLU A 221 7.08 1.53 2.91
C GLU A 221 7.63 0.78 1.70
N ALA A 222 8.93 0.90 1.42
CA ALA A 222 9.57 0.21 0.32
C ALA A 222 9.58 -1.32 0.51
N TYR A 223 9.77 -1.80 1.74
CA TYR A 223 9.66 -3.24 2.06
C TYR A 223 8.25 -3.77 1.79
N MET A 224 7.22 -3.03 2.19
CA MET A 224 5.83 -3.42 1.93
C MET A 224 5.50 -3.36 0.43
N ALA A 225 5.94 -2.31 -0.25
CA ALA A 225 5.68 -2.08 -1.66
C ALA A 225 6.35 -3.14 -2.57
N ILE A 226 7.57 -3.58 -2.25
CA ILE A 226 8.27 -4.60 -3.05
C ILE A 226 7.70 -6.01 -2.83
N ALA A 227 7.07 -6.27 -1.68
CA ALA A 227 6.74 -7.61 -1.23
C ALA A 227 5.98 -8.47 -2.26
N PRO A 228 4.95 -7.97 -2.98
CA PRO A 228 4.25 -8.77 -3.99
C PRO A 228 5.15 -9.21 -5.16
N GLY A 229 6.16 -8.41 -5.50
CA GLY A 229 7.17 -8.74 -6.51
C GLY A 229 8.13 -9.82 -6.05
N MET A 230 8.34 -9.95 -4.74
CA MET A 230 9.27 -10.92 -4.15
C MET A 230 8.63 -12.29 -3.88
N GLY A 231 7.31 -12.42 -4.09
CA GLY A 231 6.58 -13.68 -3.95
C GLY A 231 6.81 -14.65 -5.12
N VAL A 232 5.77 -15.39 -5.49
CA VAL A 232 5.81 -16.36 -6.60
C VAL A 232 6.16 -15.75 -7.96
N ARG A 233 5.94 -14.44 -8.16
CA ARG A 233 6.32 -13.71 -9.39
C ARG A 233 7.83 -13.70 -9.64
N ALA A 234 8.64 -13.74 -8.57
CA ALA A 234 10.09 -13.80 -8.66
C ALA A 234 10.62 -15.22 -8.92
N ALA A 235 9.75 -16.24 -8.98
CA ALA A 235 10.18 -17.62 -9.16
C ALA A 235 10.90 -17.80 -10.50
N GLY A 236 12.14 -18.30 -10.46
CA GLY A 236 12.96 -18.52 -11.64
C GLY A 236 13.69 -17.27 -12.19
N ASP A 237 13.57 -16.11 -11.53
CA ASP A 237 14.37 -14.93 -11.89
C ASP A 237 15.79 -15.04 -11.30
N SER A 238 16.75 -15.39 -12.14
CA SER A 238 18.15 -15.54 -11.74
C SER A 238 18.77 -14.25 -11.18
N ALA A 239 18.21 -13.08 -11.51
CA ALA A 239 18.63 -11.81 -10.93
C ALA A 239 18.39 -11.75 -9.42
N LEU A 240 17.46 -12.54 -8.91
CA LEU A 240 17.03 -12.57 -7.51
C LEU A 240 17.55 -13.78 -6.74
N ASP A 241 18.40 -14.61 -7.36
CA ASP A 241 19.01 -15.77 -6.73
C ASP A 241 19.77 -15.39 -5.45
N GLY A 242 19.52 -16.16 -4.39
CA GLY A 242 20.10 -15.94 -3.06
C GLY A 242 19.40 -14.88 -2.21
N LEU A 243 18.43 -14.13 -2.77
CA LEU A 243 17.58 -13.20 -2.03
C LEU A 243 16.38 -13.96 -1.43
N VAL A 244 15.65 -13.29 -0.53
CA VAL A 244 14.37 -13.82 -0.03
C VAL A 244 13.32 -13.54 -1.12
N ALA A 245 13.20 -14.45 -2.09
CA ALA A 245 12.39 -14.27 -3.28
C ALA A 245 11.87 -15.61 -3.84
N GLY A 246 10.79 -15.57 -4.62
CA GLY A 246 10.37 -16.68 -5.48
C GLY A 246 9.43 -17.69 -4.83
N GLU A 247 9.09 -17.52 -3.55
CA GLU A 247 8.11 -18.34 -2.85
C GLU A 247 6.99 -17.48 -2.28
N GLN A 248 5.79 -18.06 -2.07
CA GLN A 248 4.69 -17.36 -1.41
C GLN A 248 5.09 -16.85 0.00
N LEU A 249 5.89 -17.63 0.72
CA LEU A 249 6.41 -17.27 2.03
C LEU A 249 7.38 -16.08 1.96
N SER A 250 8.03 -15.84 0.81
CA SER A 250 8.98 -14.75 0.63
C SER A 250 8.27 -13.41 0.67
N GLU A 251 7.15 -13.28 -0.05
CA GLU A 251 6.29 -12.08 0.02
C GLU A 251 5.87 -11.78 1.46
N LEU A 252 5.40 -12.80 2.19
CA LEU A 252 4.99 -12.64 3.58
C LEU A 252 6.17 -12.21 4.48
N ALA A 253 7.37 -12.74 4.26
CA ALA A 253 8.57 -12.33 4.98
C ALA A 253 8.90 -10.84 4.78
N TRP A 254 8.77 -10.32 3.55
CA TRP A 254 8.95 -8.89 3.28
C TRP A 254 7.90 -8.01 3.96
N ARG A 255 6.62 -8.42 3.94
CA ARG A 255 5.54 -7.70 4.63
C ARG A 255 5.76 -7.67 6.15
N LEU A 256 6.12 -8.81 6.75
CA LEU A 256 6.42 -8.88 8.19
C LEU A 256 7.68 -8.08 8.56
N ALA A 257 8.71 -8.10 7.72
CA ALA A 257 9.88 -7.25 7.90
C ALA A 257 9.52 -5.76 7.84
N ALA A 258 8.60 -5.34 6.97
CA ALA A 258 8.08 -3.97 6.96
C ALA A 258 7.42 -3.59 8.30
N CYS A 259 6.61 -4.49 8.87
CA CYS A 259 6.01 -4.28 10.19
C CYS A 259 7.07 -4.15 11.30
N GLU A 260 8.10 -5.00 11.30
CA GLU A 260 9.21 -4.91 12.26
C GLU A 260 10.06 -3.63 12.10
N LEU A 261 10.05 -3.04 10.91
CA LEU A 261 10.67 -1.75 10.61
C LEU A 261 9.79 -0.53 10.96
N GLY A 262 8.60 -0.76 11.54
CA GLY A 262 7.72 0.29 12.05
C GLY A 262 6.58 0.67 11.12
N LEU A 263 6.25 -0.13 10.11
CA LEU A 263 4.98 0.04 9.39
C LEU A 263 3.81 -0.28 10.34
N PRO A 264 2.75 0.55 10.38
CA PRO A 264 1.52 0.21 11.09
C PRO A 264 0.92 -1.10 10.56
N CYS A 265 0.90 -2.11 11.42
CA CYS A 265 0.41 -3.45 11.11
C CYS A 265 -0.53 -4.00 12.19
N GLY A 266 -0.99 -3.14 13.11
CA GLY A 266 -1.97 -3.50 14.14
C GLY A 266 -3.36 -3.78 13.52
N ALA A 267 -4.26 -4.34 14.32
CA ALA A 267 -5.59 -4.75 13.86
C ALA A 267 -6.40 -3.61 13.20
N ASP A 268 -6.27 -2.39 13.71
CA ASP A 268 -6.95 -1.19 13.18
C ASP A 268 -6.19 -0.50 12.02
N SER A 269 -5.03 -1.01 11.61
CA SER A 269 -4.23 -0.37 10.56
C SER A 269 -4.92 -0.38 9.19
N VAL A 270 -4.56 0.61 8.36
CA VAL A 270 -4.97 0.68 6.95
C VAL A 270 -4.63 -0.63 6.21
N LEU A 271 -3.48 -1.23 6.53
CA LEU A 271 -3.05 -2.50 5.95
C LEU A 271 -4.05 -3.62 6.23
N VAL A 272 -4.34 -3.90 7.51
CA VAL A 272 -5.23 -5.00 7.93
C VAL A 272 -6.65 -4.74 7.42
N ASN A 273 -7.13 -3.49 7.52
CA ASN A 273 -8.44 -3.12 7.01
C ASN A 273 -8.56 -3.35 5.50
N SER A 274 -7.53 -2.97 4.72
CA SER A 274 -7.51 -3.17 3.26
C SER A 274 -7.51 -4.66 2.88
N PHE A 275 -6.79 -5.51 3.60
CA PHE A 275 -6.81 -6.97 3.37
C PHE A 275 -8.22 -7.54 3.51
N CYS A 276 -8.97 -7.08 4.51
CA CYS A 276 -10.33 -7.54 4.75
C CYS A 276 -11.34 -6.90 3.78
N ALA A 277 -11.38 -5.56 3.69
CA ALA A 277 -12.37 -4.83 2.90
C ALA A 277 -12.19 -5.01 1.38
N ASN A 278 -10.95 -5.00 0.90
CA ASN A 278 -10.64 -5.07 -0.53
C ASN A 278 -10.17 -6.47 -0.96
N GLY A 279 -9.53 -7.24 -0.07
CA GLY A 279 -9.03 -8.59 -0.36
C GLY A 279 -9.94 -9.72 0.10
N GLY A 280 -10.94 -9.45 0.94
CA GLY A 280 -11.82 -10.47 1.53
C GLY A 280 -11.14 -11.36 2.58
N ILE A 281 -9.92 -11.02 3.01
CA ILE A 281 -9.11 -11.77 3.96
C ILE A 281 -9.22 -11.08 5.32
N CYS A 282 -10.16 -11.55 6.14
CA CYS A 282 -10.47 -10.95 7.43
C CYS A 282 -9.98 -11.85 8.58
N SER A 283 -9.37 -11.23 9.60
CA SER A 283 -9.13 -11.95 10.85
C SER A 283 -10.46 -12.31 11.52
N GLN A 284 -10.49 -13.45 12.20
CA GLN A 284 -11.60 -13.84 13.06
C GLN A 284 -11.50 -13.22 14.46
N ASP A 285 -10.33 -12.69 14.82
CA ASP A 285 -10.08 -11.96 16.05
C ASP A 285 -9.78 -10.50 15.72
N GLY A 286 -10.70 -9.61 16.07
CA GLY A 286 -10.59 -8.17 15.80
C GLY A 286 -9.44 -7.47 16.53
N ALA A 287 -8.78 -8.13 17.48
CA ALA A 287 -7.57 -7.62 18.14
C ALA A 287 -6.27 -8.12 17.49
N GLN A 288 -6.36 -9.05 16.53
CA GLN A 288 -5.19 -9.69 15.94
C GLN A 288 -4.45 -8.75 15.00
N ASP A 289 -3.14 -8.58 15.23
CA ASP A 289 -2.29 -7.85 14.31
C ASP A 289 -1.97 -8.66 13.05
N PHE A 290 -1.39 -7.99 12.04
CA PHE A 290 -1.05 -8.64 10.77
C PHE A 290 -0.08 -9.81 10.94
N ARG A 291 0.85 -9.74 11.90
CA ARG A 291 1.85 -10.78 12.09
C ARG A 291 1.19 -12.05 12.61
N ASP A 292 0.42 -11.92 13.68
CA ASP A 292 -0.26 -13.05 14.31
C ASP A 292 -1.25 -13.66 13.31
N PHE A 293 -1.97 -12.84 12.54
CA PHE A 293 -2.82 -13.30 11.44
C PHE A 293 -2.06 -14.13 10.40
N VAL A 294 -0.91 -13.64 9.91
CA VAL A 294 -0.09 -14.35 8.93
C VAL A 294 0.41 -15.69 9.50
N TYR A 295 0.85 -15.72 10.75
CA TYR A 295 1.33 -16.96 11.37
C TYR A 295 0.22 -18.00 11.55
N ASP A 296 -0.99 -17.57 11.89
CA ASP A 296 -2.13 -18.47 12.08
C ASP A 296 -2.72 -18.96 10.75
N ALA A 297 -2.84 -18.06 9.76
CA ALA A 297 -3.57 -18.34 8.53
C ALA A 297 -2.72 -18.92 7.40
N ALA A 298 -1.42 -18.57 7.33
CA ALA A 298 -0.61 -18.81 6.13
C ALA A 298 0.71 -19.55 6.39
N VAL A 299 1.18 -19.62 7.64
CA VAL A 299 2.49 -20.19 7.96
C VAL A 299 2.34 -21.53 8.68
N SER A 300 2.74 -22.61 8.01
CA SER A 300 2.81 -23.93 8.66
C SER A 300 3.87 -23.95 9.77
N ARG A 301 3.81 -24.92 10.69
CA ARG A 301 4.84 -25.08 11.73
C ARG A 301 6.26 -25.19 11.17
N GLN A 302 6.41 -25.82 10.00
CA GLN A 302 7.69 -25.95 9.31
C GLN A 302 8.10 -24.62 8.64
N GLY A 303 7.13 -23.88 8.08
CA GLY A 303 7.35 -22.55 7.51
C GLY A 303 7.73 -21.49 8.55
N ALA A 304 7.29 -21.64 9.80
CA ALA A 304 7.53 -20.64 10.86
C ALA A 304 9.01 -20.43 11.18
N GLY A 305 9.81 -21.51 11.17
CA GLY A 305 11.27 -21.42 11.36
C GLY A 305 11.93 -20.67 10.21
N LYS A 306 11.61 -21.05 8.97
CA LYS A 306 12.10 -20.42 7.74
C LYS A 306 11.72 -18.94 7.67
N MET A 307 10.49 -18.60 8.03
CA MET A 307 10.00 -17.22 8.11
C MET A 307 10.84 -16.37 9.06
N LYS A 308 11.11 -16.86 10.27
CA LYS A 308 11.94 -16.14 11.26
C LYS A 308 13.36 -15.91 10.76
N GLU A 309 13.95 -16.91 10.11
CA GLU A 309 15.28 -16.78 9.51
C GLU A 309 15.29 -15.73 8.38
N TRP A 310 14.27 -15.76 7.51
CA TRP A 310 14.14 -14.81 6.40
C TRP A 310 13.92 -13.38 6.86
N ILE A 311 13.04 -13.16 7.83
CA ILE A 311 12.87 -11.84 8.45
C ILE A 311 14.21 -11.38 9.03
N LYS A 312 14.90 -12.23 9.81
CA LYS A 312 16.23 -11.90 10.34
C LYS A 312 17.26 -11.57 9.24
N ARG A 313 17.22 -12.24 8.09
CA ARG A 313 18.08 -11.91 6.93
C ARG A 313 17.70 -10.58 6.28
N LEU A 314 16.42 -10.26 6.23
CA LEU A 314 15.89 -9.02 5.66
C LEU A 314 16.18 -7.80 6.53
N ILE A 315 16.08 -7.95 7.85
CA ILE A 315 16.26 -6.87 8.82
C ILE A 315 17.60 -6.92 9.57
N GLY A 316 18.39 -7.98 9.41
CA GLY A 316 19.71 -8.10 10.03
C GLY A 316 20.70 -7.10 9.44
N LYS A 317 21.69 -6.70 10.24
CA LYS A 317 22.85 -5.98 9.69
C LYS A 317 23.66 -6.97 8.85
N ARG A 318 24.21 -6.49 7.73
CA ARG A 318 25.25 -7.24 7.01
C ARG A 318 26.47 -7.30 7.92
N ASP A 319 26.83 -8.48 8.40
CA ASP A 319 28.12 -8.67 9.04
C ASP A 319 29.22 -8.43 7.98
N GLY A 320 30.04 -7.39 8.17
CA GLY A 320 31.30 -7.22 7.43
C GLY A 320 31.28 -6.35 6.17
N ARG A 321 30.68 -5.15 6.19
CA ARG A 321 31.18 -4.01 5.40
C ARG A 321 30.91 -2.69 6.10
#